data_AF-A0A369T6C2-F1
#
_entry.id   AF-A0A369T6C2-F1
#
_cell.length_a   1.000
_cell.length_b   1.000
_cell.length_c   1.000
_cell.angle_alpha   90.00
_cell.angle_beta   90.00
_cell.angle_gamma   90.00
#
_symmetry.space_group_name_H-M   'P 1'
#
loop_
_entity.id
_entity.type
_entity.pdbx_description
1 polymer ?
#
loop_
_entity_poly.entity_id
_entity_poly.type
_entity_poly.pdbx_seq_one_letter_code
_entity_poly.pdbx_strand_id
1 'polypeptide(L)'
;MVSVIICAGGVASRMGRYSSGIPKTLFELEPGVTILDHIVERIRKLRPERILIVTRPEFKELIEGRIGKEAEIILTDLEDFGNLYTVSLALDRVGDDFLIVMSDHIFEQSILEELIDHWSDRAFTVCLDRSPSRSETIEGLKLLLREGDVVLTGKEVPPHYGIDTGLIMCRGRAKDYIRATVREKGPQARIADALNMAASSGDVDYVNVTGKVWKDVDTPEDLERARKLYWEILRRELVKPEDGLVSRYLNRPISTRISLMLYRRRIWVNPTIISSLSSILCLIAAFLLAEGSLLLGGLLAQVASLLDGVDGEVARLFKRSSKLGGFLDSLMDRVSDVALVAGLTLSLDLGRSALLLPILASANSVLVSYVTSGLAGAGVRIRMLRSIPATRDVRIFIIFLACSLSQPWLALWYLSTVPLIYLAASVYLAYRDLREPRSLRMPERRKPLPELSMERGELSVILREILSNLFRMIVALLLVRILSPVISDVTLISSEDLLIRGELLLTSLDFLITIYFGYRILVPLKGLFDMASDRFAERIGVTRTTLGRIVTDLIYMTIGSILWVYLPRIAMQLLGEWISRLIYLGLAVLLMITAYDLMKTLYRTFGDLYSRLIEGLTKRIGGAG
;
A
#
# COMPACT_ATOMS: atom_id res chain seq x y z
N MET A 1 5.85 3.22 28.34
CA MET A 1 6.72 2.10 27.91
C MET A 1 5.92 0.84 28.14
N VAL A 2 5.94 -0.10 27.20
CA VAL A 2 5.09 -1.30 27.21
C VAL A 2 5.98 -2.52 27.47
N SER A 3 5.53 -3.43 28.34
CA SER A 3 6.20 -4.74 28.54
C SER A 3 5.75 -5.73 27.46
N VAL A 4 6.60 -6.67 27.05
CA VAL A 4 6.26 -7.63 25.98
C VAL A 4 6.38 -9.06 26.47
N ILE A 5 5.35 -9.87 26.20
CA ILE A 5 5.30 -11.30 26.49
C ILE A 5 5.32 -12.06 25.15
N ILE A 6 6.37 -12.84 24.91
CA ILE A 6 6.51 -13.71 23.75
C ILE A 6 6.11 -15.14 24.17
N CYS A 7 5.08 -15.68 23.51
CA CYS A 7 4.54 -17.00 23.80
C CYS A 7 5.26 -18.06 22.96
N ALA A 8 6.27 -18.73 23.53
CA ALA A 8 7.14 -19.69 22.85
C ALA A 8 7.01 -21.15 23.33
N GLY A 9 5.89 -21.48 23.99
CA GLY A 9 5.64 -22.82 24.55
C GLY A 9 5.12 -23.88 23.57
N GLY A 10 4.93 -23.55 22.29
CA GLY A 10 4.37 -24.45 21.28
C GLY A 10 5.37 -25.51 20.79
N VAL A 11 4.94 -26.76 20.72
CA VAL A 11 5.73 -27.85 20.12
C VAL A 11 5.49 -27.86 18.61
N ALA A 12 6.55 -28.04 17.81
CA ALA A 12 6.50 -28.07 16.34
C ALA A 12 5.84 -29.36 15.79
N SER A 13 4.67 -29.75 16.28
CA SER A 13 4.05 -31.07 16.02
C SER A 13 3.89 -31.42 14.54
N ARG A 14 3.47 -30.45 13.72
CA ARG A 14 3.33 -30.60 12.25
C ARG A 14 4.65 -30.60 11.48
N MET A 15 5.72 -30.17 12.13
CA MET A 15 7.08 -30.09 11.58
C MET A 15 8.06 -31.02 12.30
N GLY A 16 7.56 -31.92 13.17
CA GLY A 16 8.38 -32.74 14.06
C GLY A 16 9.34 -33.70 13.34
N ARG A 17 9.05 -34.08 12.10
CA ARG A 17 9.97 -34.87 11.25
C ARG A 17 11.16 -34.07 10.73
N TYR A 18 11.07 -32.74 10.73
CA TYR A 18 12.05 -31.81 10.21
C TYR A 18 12.70 -30.96 11.32
N SER A 19 12.13 -30.94 12.53
CA SER A 19 12.72 -30.30 13.70
C SER A 19 13.44 -31.35 14.55
N SER A 20 14.77 -31.27 14.64
CA SER A 20 15.60 -32.10 15.52
C SER A 20 15.44 -31.72 17.00
N GLY A 21 14.21 -31.62 17.51
CA GLY A 21 13.91 -31.07 18.84
C GLY A 21 14.06 -29.54 18.93
N ILE A 22 14.16 -28.84 17.79
CA ILE A 22 14.29 -27.38 17.75
C ILE A 22 12.89 -26.74 17.75
N PRO A 23 12.61 -25.77 18.64
CA PRO A 23 11.31 -25.09 18.67
C PRO A 23 11.12 -24.21 17.42
N LYS A 24 9.85 -24.04 16.98
CA LYS A 24 9.51 -23.25 15.77
C LYS A 24 10.14 -21.86 15.77
N THR A 25 10.19 -21.22 16.94
CA THR A 25 10.73 -19.87 17.10
C THR A 25 12.21 -19.77 16.67
N LEU A 26 12.95 -20.88 16.67
CA LEU A 26 14.36 -20.94 16.26
C LEU A 26 14.55 -21.39 14.80
N PHE A 27 13.49 -21.52 14.01
CA PHE A 27 13.64 -21.82 12.58
C PHE A 27 14.24 -20.64 11.82
N GLU A 28 15.16 -20.95 10.91
CA GLU A 28 15.89 -19.94 10.15
C GLU A 28 15.08 -19.42 8.95
N LEU A 29 14.93 -18.10 8.91
CA LEU A 29 14.40 -17.32 7.78
C LEU A 29 15.49 -17.02 6.74
N GLU A 30 16.74 -16.94 7.21
CA GLU A 30 17.96 -16.80 6.42
C GLU A 30 19.10 -17.39 7.27
N PRO A 31 20.19 -17.92 6.70
CA PRO A 31 21.26 -18.52 7.51
C PRO A 31 21.81 -17.53 8.55
N GLY A 32 21.63 -17.87 9.83
CA GLY A 32 21.98 -17.04 10.96
C GLY A 32 20.90 -16.05 11.43
N VAL A 33 19.67 -16.11 10.92
CA VAL A 33 18.51 -15.30 11.37
C VAL A 33 17.30 -16.21 11.60
N THR A 34 16.86 -16.30 12.85
CA THR A 34 15.69 -17.08 13.27
C THR A 34 14.42 -16.23 13.32
N ILE A 35 13.24 -16.86 13.41
CA ILE A 35 11.97 -16.17 13.67
C ILE A 35 12.06 -15.35 14.97
N LEU A 36 12.70 -15.90 16.00
CA LEU A 36 12.90 -15.22 17.27
C LEU A 36 13.77 -13.96 17.12
N ASP A 37 14.87 -14.04 16.36
CA ASP A 37 15.71 -12.87 16.06
C ASP A 37 14.89 -11.78 15.33
N HIS A 38 14.05 -12.19 14.38
CA HIS A 38 13.15 -11.31 13.62
C HIS A 38 12.16 -10.57 14.54
N ILE A 39 11.56 -11.29 15.50
CA ILE A 39 10.60 -10.74 16.47
C ILE A 39 11.28 -9.77 17.42
N VAL A 40 12.37 -10.21 18.07
CA VAL A 40 13.09 -9.40 19.09
C VAL A 40 13.66 -8.13 18.48
N GLU A 41 14.20 -8.19 17.25
CA GLU A 41 14.70 -7.01 16.56
C GLU A 41 13.65 -5.91 16.38
N ARG A 42 12.41 -6.30 16.06
CA ARG A 42 11.29 -5.36 15.85
C ARG A 42 10.74 -4.83 17.15
N ILE A 43 10.60 -5.70 18.14
CA ILE A 43 10.22 -5.30 19.50
C ILE A 43 11.23 -4.29 20.06
N ARG A 44 12.54 -4.48 19.84
CA ARG A 44 13.59 -3.57 20.32
C ARG A 44 13.40 -2.13 19.83
N LYS A 45 12.88 -1.92 18.62
CA LYS A 45 12.61 -0.58 18.08
C LYS A 45 11.56 0.17 18.90
N LEU A 46 10.67 -0.55 19.60
CA LEU A 46 9.66 0.01 20.52
C LEU A 46 10.24 0.47 21.86
N ARG A 47 11.49 0.09 22.17
CA ARG A 47 12.13 0.32 23.49
C ARG A 47 11.24 -0.18 24.64
N PRO A 48 10.94 -1.49 24.68
CA PRO A 48 10.08 -2.05 25.70
C PRO A 48 10.71 -1.90 27.08
N GLU A 49 9.88 -1.87 28.11
CA GLU A 49 10.39 -1.86 29.49
C GLU A 49 11.07 -3.20 29.82
N ARG A 50 10.45 -4.30 29.40
CA ARG A 50 10.90 -5.68 29.59
C ARG A 50 10.44 -6.56 28.43
N ILE A 51 11.22 -7.59 28.12
CA ILE A 51 10.86 -8.67 27.21
C ILE A 51 10.85 -9.95 28.02
N LEU A 52 9.71 -10.63 28.08
CA LEU A 52 9.56 -11.91 28.76
C LEU A 52 9.25 -12.98 27.73
N ILE A 53 9.94 -14.12 27.81
CA ILE A 53 9.74 -15.25 26.91
C ILE A 53 9.29 -16.43 27.74
N VAL A 54 8.08 -16.92 27.45
CA VAL A 54 7.52 -18.08 28.15
C VAL A 54 7.73 -19.30 27.28
N THR A 55 8.50 -20.27 27.77
CA THR A 55 8.90 -21.45 27.00
C THR A 55 8.96 -22.71 27.87
N ARG A 56 9.15 -23.86 27.23
CA ARG A 56 9.32 -25.16 27.92
C ARG A 56 10.73 -25.28 28.49
N PRO A 57 10.93 -26.03 29.59
CA PRO A 57 12.26 -26.29 30.16
C PRO A 57 13.28 -26.80 29.15
N GLU A 58 12.87 -27.69 28.24
CA GLU A 58 13.72 -28.28 27.18
C GLU A 58 14.27 -27.26 26.17
N PHE A 59 13.61 -26.11 25.99
CA PHE A 59 14.03 -25.08 25.04
C PHE A 59 14.79 -23.93 25.70
N LYS A 60 14.91 -23.92 27.03
CA LYS A 60 15.53 -22.84 27.79
C LYS A 60 16.95 -22.54 27.30
N GLU A 61 17.84 -23.53 27.30
CA GLU A 61 19.24 -23.32 26.96
C GLU A 61 19.44 -22.84 25.52
N LEU A 62 18.63 -23.34 24.58
CA LEU A 62 18.66 -22.92 23.18
C LEU A 62 18.24 -21.44 23.01
N ILE A 63 17.19 -21.01 23.73
CA ILE A 63 16.70 -19.63 23.67
C ILE A 63 17.65 -18.68 24.42
N GLU A 64 18.14 -19.05 25.61
CA GLU A 64 19.12 -18.26 26.37
C GLU A 64 20.43 -18.09 25.59
N GLY A 65 20.92 -19.16 24.95
CA GLY A 65 22.13 -19.12 24.15
C GLY A 65 22.03 -18.18 22.94
N ARG A 66 20.81 -17.91 22.46
CA ARG A 66 20.56 -17.04 21.29
C ARG A 66 20.31 -15.58 21.66
N ILE A 67 19.45 -15.33 22.64
CA ILE A 67 19.03 -13.97 23.05
C ILE A 67 19.96 -13.39 24.12
N GLY A 68 20.64 -14.23 24.90
CA GLY A 68 21.41 -13.80 26.05
C GLY A 68 20.54 -13.16 27.13
N LYS A 69 21.02 -12.07 27.74
CA LYS A 69 20.34 -11.35 28.83
C LYS A 69 19.32 -10.31 28.36
N GLU A 70 19.00 -10.25 27.06
CA GLU A 70 18.05 -9.27 26.52
C GLU A 70 16.59 -9.57 26.89
N ALA A 71 16.26 -10.82 27.26
CA ALA A 71 14.93 -11.23 27.69
C ALA A 71 14.96 -12.08 28.96
N GLU A 72 13.91 -11.96 29.77
CA GLU A 72 13.69 -12.79 30.94
C GLU A 72 12.93 -14.07 30.54
N ILE A 73 13.48 -15.24 30.87
CA ILE A 73 12.84 -16.51 30.53
C ILE A 73 11.99 -17.01 31.69
N ILE A 74 10.75 -17.38 31.36
CA ILE A 74 9.80 -18.03 32.26
C ILE A 74 9.53 -19.43 31.74
N LEU A 75 9.59 -20.41 32.63
CA LEU A 75 9.38 -21.81 32.28
C LEU A 75 7.95 -22.23 32.56
N THR A 76 7.40 -23.03 31.65
CA THR A 76 6.15 -23.74 31.89
C THR A 76 6.39 -24.92 32.83
N ASP A 77 5.40 -25.22 33.65
CA ASP A 77 5.37 -26.31 34.63
C ASP A 77 4.63 -27.57 34.12
N LEU A 78 3.95 -27.47 32.98
CA LEU A 78 3.14 -28.53 32.38
C LEU A 78 3.64 -28.90 30.99
N GLU A 79 3.33 -30.13 30.55
CA GLU A 79 3.65 -30.62 29.20
C GLU A 79 2.56 -30.29 28.16
N ASP A 80 1.30 -30.18 28.55
CA ASP A 80 0.20 -29.81 27.66
C ASP A 80 -0.59 -28.63 28.23
N PHE A 81 -0.71 -27.58 27.43
CA PHE A 81 -1.28 -26.30 27.84
C PHE A 81 -1.66 -25.44 26.63
N GLY A 82 -2.64 -24.56 26.81
CA GLY A 82 -3.06 -23.57 25.83
C GLY A 82 -2.16 -22.32 25.82
N ASN A 83 -2.23 -21.53 24.75
CA ASN A 83 -1.38 -20.35 24.61
C ASN A 83 -1.67 -19.26 25.65
N LEU A 84 -2.89 -19.15 26.17
CA LEU A 84 -3.21 -18.17 27.23
C LEU A 84 -2.58 -18.56 28.56
N TYR A 85 -2.43 -19.86 28.84
CA TYR A 85 -1.74 -20.33 30.03
C TYR A 85 -0.31 -19.79 30.08
N THR A 86 0.40 -19.78 28.94
CA THR A 86 1.75 -19.21 28.86
C THR A 86 1.77 -17.72 29.23
N VAL A 87 0.79 -16.95 28.77
CA VAL A 87 0.65 -15.53 29.14
C VAL A 87 0.42 -15.38 30.64
N SER A 88 -0.40 -16.24 31.23
CA SER A 88 -0.76 -16.18 32.65
C SER A 88 0.44 -16.30 33.59
N LEU A 89 1.45 -17.11 33.24
CA LEU A 89 2.68 -17.29 34.00
C LEU A 89 3.55 -16.03 34.07
N ALA A 90 3.39 -15.13 33.08
CA ALA A 90 4.14 -13.87 32.98
C ALA A 90 3.38 -12.64 33.50
N LEU A 91 2.07 -12.77 33.80
CA LEU A 91 1.19 -11.64 34.10
C LEU A 91 1.62 -10.80 35.31
N ASP A 92 2.17 -11.45 36.34
CA ASP A 92 2.58 -10.78 37.57
C ASP A 92 3.95 -10.08 37.44
N ARG A 93 4.66 -10.28 36.31
CA ARG A 93 5.94 -9.64 36.00
C ARG A 93 5.83 -8.47 35.02
N VAL A 94 4.64 -8.17 34.52
CA VAL A 94 4.36 -7.06 33.61
C VAL A 94 3.50 -5.98 34.26
N GLY A 95 3.65 -4.74 33.79
CA GLY A 95 2.75 -3.63 34.14
C GLY A 95 1.31 -3.85 33.64
N ASP A 96 0.46 -2.84 33.80
CA ASP A 96 -0.95 -2.91 33.40
C ASP A 96 -1.13 -3.01 31.88
N ASP A 97 -0.25 -2.34 31.14
CA ASP A 97 -0.23 -2.35 29.68
C ASP A 97 0.94 -3.20 29.17
N PHE A 98 0.62 -4.23 28.39
CA PHE A 98 1.60 -5.16 27.85
C PHE A 98 1.18 -5.70 26.49
N LEU A 99 2.16 -6.11 25.69
CA LEU A 99 1.97 -6.68 24.37
C LEU A 99 2.16 -8.19 24.42
N ILE A 100 1.22 -8.95 23.86
CA ILE A 100 1.35 -10.38 23.62
C ILE A 100 1.81 -10.58 22.16
N VAL A 101 2.85 -11.39 21.98
CA VAL A 101 3.42 -11.74 20.67
C VAL A 101 3.52 -13.26 20.55
N MET A 102 2.94 -13.82 19.49
CA MET A 102 3.12 -15.23 19.15
C MET A 102 4.52 -15.48 18.58
N SER A 103 5.22 -16.52 19.04
CA SER A 103 6.64 -16.75 18.70
C SER A 103 6.90 -17.36 17.32
N ASP A 104 5.83 -17.75 16.61
CA ASP A 104 5.80 -18.44 15.32
C ASP A 104 5.32 -17.54 14.18
N HIS A 105 5.22 -16.22 14.41
CA HIS A 105 4.78 -15.25 13.43
C HIS A 105 5.95 -14.40 12.93
N ILE A 106 5.99 -14.17 11.62
CA ILE A 106 6.75 -13.08 11.03
C ILE A 106 5.81 -11.94 10.66
N PHE A 107 6.27 -10.71 10.83
CA PHE A 107 5.50 -9.50 10.54
C PHE A 107 6.41 -8.31 10.26
N GLU A 108 5.92 -7.32 9.53
CA GLU A 108 6.63 -6.05 9.32
C GLU A 108 6.50 -5.09 10.52
N GLN A 109 7.51 -4.24 10.73
CA GLN A 109 7.58 -3.31 11.86
C GLN A 109 6.35 -2.40 11.99
N SER A 110 5.78 -1.97 10.87
CA SER A 110 4.71 -0.97 10.87
C SER A 110 3.40 -1.47 11.50
N ILE A 111 3.19 -2.80 11.58
CA ILE A 111 2.06 -3.41 12.30
C ILE A 111 2.16 -3.11 13.80
N LEU A 112 3.37 -3.25 14.39
CA LEU A 112 3.60 -2.93 15.79
C LEU A 112 3.42 -1.44 16.08
N GLU A 113 3.91 -0.59 15.19
CA GLU A 113 3.78 0.87 15.31
C GLU A 113 2.31 1.29 15.29
N GLU A 114 1.52 0.78 14.34
CA GLU A 114 0.08 1.05 14.25
C GLU A 114 -0.69 0.52 15.47
N LEU A 115 -0.32 -0.66 15.98
CA LEU A 115 -0.95 -1.24 17.17
C LEU A 115 -0.68 -0.42 18.45
N ILE A 116 0.54 0.10 18.61
CA ILE A 116 0.94 0.86 19.80
C ILE A 116 0.45 2.31 19.75
N ASP A 117 0.47 2.92 18.57
CA ASP A 117 -0.04 4.29 18.38
C ASP A 117 -1.57 4.35 18.45
N HIS A 118 -2.26 3.21 18.28
CA HIS A 118 -3.71 3.13 18.43
C HIS A 118 -4.15 3.24 19.89
N TRP A 119 -4.86 4.32 20.20
CA TRP A 119 -5.47 4.50 21.50
C TRP A 119 -6.81 3.77 21.59
N SER A 120 -6.99 2.99 22.65
CA SER A 120 -8.23 2.31 22.98
C SER A 120 -8.40 2.25 24.49
N ASP A 121 -9.63 2.34 24.97
CA ASP A 121 -9.99 2.11 26.38
C ASP A 121 -10.44 0.66 26.64
N ARG A 122 -10.44 -0.18 25.59
CA ARG A 122 -10.79 -1.59 25.66
C ARG A 122 -9.64 -2.43 26.24
N ALA A 123 -9.99 -3.57 26.83
CA ALA A 123 -9.03 -4.49 27.45
C ALA A 123 -8.04 -5.05 26.42
N PHE A 124 -8.54 -5.48 25.25
CA PHE A 124 -7.71 -6.04 24.19
C PHE A 124 -7.82 -5.20 22.92
N THR A 125 -6.69 -5.03 22.22
CA THR A 125 -6.67 -4.56 20.82
C THR A 125 -5.95 -5.59 19.97
N VAL A 126 -6.64 -6.12 18.98
CA VAL A 126 -6.14 -7.14 18.05
C VAL A 126 -5.81 -6.55 16.68
N CYS A 127 -4.86 -7.14 15.97
CA CYS A 127 -4.50 -6.73 14.61
C CYS A 127 -5.35 -7.48 13.60
N LEU A 128 -6.26 -6.79 12.91
CA LEU A 128 -7.18 -7.37 11.94
C LEU A 128 -6.66 -7.20 10.50
N ASP A 129 -6.40 -8.32 9.82
CA ASP A 129 -6.23 -8.36 8.37
C ASP A 129 -7.53 -8.79 7.67
N ARG A 130 -8.05 -7.93 6.78
CA ARG A 130 -9.29 -8.14 6.03
C ARG A 130 -9.09 -8.77 4.66
N SER A 131 -7.85 -8.94 4.21
CA SER A 131 -7.55 -9.60 2.93
C SER A 131 -6.44 -10.65 3.04
N PRO A 132 -6.57 -11.60 3.99
CA PRO A 132 -5.57 -12.64 4.21
C PRO A 132 -5.56 -13.67 3.08
N SER A 133 -4.51 -14.48 3.01
CA SER A 133 -4.42 -15.59 2.07
C SER A 133 -5.45 -16.69 2.38
N ARG A 134 -5.75 -17.54 1.39
CA ARG A 134 -6.69 -18.66 1.57
C ARG A 134 -6.24 -19.64 2.67
N SER A 135 -4.92 -19.87 2.79
CA SER A 135 -4.34 -20.71 3.85
C SER A 135 -4.56 -20.09 5.23
N GLU A 136 -4.26 -18.80 5.39
CA GLU A 136 -4.49 -18.08 6.66
C GLU A 136 -5.97 -18.10 7.03
N THR A 137 -6.87 -17.90 6.07
CA THR A 137 -8.34 -17.94 6.28
C THR A 137 -8.84 -19.26 6.87
N ILE A 138 -8.13 -20.37 6.63
CA ILE A 138 -8.53 -21.67 7.16
C ILE A 138 -8.03 -21.85 8.61
N GLU A 139 -6.82 -21.38 8.93
CA GLU A 139 -6.14 -21.73 10.19
C GLU A 139 -6.14 -20.63 11.26
N GLY A 140 -6.23 -19.37 10.84
CA GLY A 140 -6.12 -18.19 11.67
C GLY A 140 -7.33 -17.96 12.59
N LEU A 141 -7.12 -17.18 13.65
CA LEU A 141 -8.19 -16.76 14.55
C LEU A 141 -9.05 -15.70 13.86
N LYS A 142 -10.29 -16.07 13.52
CA LYS A 142 -11.21 -15.17 12.81
C LYS A 142 -11.97 -14.29 13.78
N LEU A 143 -12.22 -13.06 13.37
CA LEU A 143 -12.97 -12.06 14.14
C LEU A 143 -14.31 -11.79 13.47
N LEU A 144 -15.40 -11.94 14.21
CA LEU A 144 -16.73 -11.52 13.82
C LEU A 144 -16.96 -10.10 14.31
N LEU A 145 -17.16 -9.16 13.38
CA LEU A 145 -17.52 -7.79 13.68
C LEU A 145 -19.03 -7.59 13.57
N ARG A 146 -19.63 -6.84 14.49
CA ARG A 146 -20.98 -6.31 14.36
C ARG A 146 -20.94 -4.84 14.72
N GLU A 147 -21.37 -3.98 13.80
CA GLU A 147 -21.40 -2.52 14.00
C GLU A 147 -20.03 -1.88 14.36
N GLY A 148 -18.92 -2.60 14.10
CA GLY A 148 -17.57 -2.14 14.41
C GLY A 148 -17.00 -2.69 15.72
N ASP A 149 -17.77 -3.42 16.52
CA ASP A 149 -17.28 -4.11 17.71
C ASP A 149 -16.95 -5.59 17.41
N VAL A 150 -15.92 -6.12 18.07
CA VAL A 150 -15.58 -7.55 18.00
C VAL A 150 -16.55 -8.33 18.90
N VAL A 151 -17.35 -9.20 18.29
CA VAL A 151 -18.42 -9.96 18.98
C VAL A 151 -17.99 -11.37 19.31
N LEU A 152 -17.23 -12.01 18.43
CA LEU A 152 -16.90 -13.42 18.52
C LEU A 152 -15.56 -13.68 17.83
N THR A 153 -14.76 -14.54 18.44
CA THR A 153 -13.46 -14.97 17.95
C THR A 153 -13.40 -16.49 17.91
N GLY A 154 -12.90 -17.06 16.82
CA GLY A 154 -12.77 -18.51 16.73
C GLY A 154 -12.31 -19.00 15.36
N LYS A 155 -11.72 -20.19 15.33
CA LYS A 155 -11.24 -20.80 14.07
C LYS A 155 -12.38 -21.30 13.18
N GLU A 156 -13.53 -21.66 13.77
CA GLU A 156 -14.70 -22.19 13.08
C GLU A 156 -15.73 -21.12 12.69
N VAL A 157 -15.50 -19.87 13.06
CA VAL A 157 -16.38 -18.75 12.73
C VAL A 157 -16.34 -18.52 11.20
N PRO A 158 -17.48 -18.25 10.52
CA PRO A 158 -17.45 -17.87 9.11
C PRO A 158 -16.68 -16.55 8.92
N PRO A 159 -15.78 -16.43 7.93
CA PRO A 159 -14.90 -15.29 7.78
C PRO A 159 -15.69 -14.10 7.23
N HIS A 160 -16.38 -13.35 8.08
CA HIS A 160 -17.11 -12.18 7.60
C HIS A 160 -16.27 -10.89 7.63
N TYR A 161 -15.13 -10.83 8.35
CA TYR A 161 -14.41 -9.55 8.50
C TYR A 161 -12.88 -9.59 8.55
N GLY A 162 -12.21 -10.66 9.01
CA GLY A 162 -10.74 -10.78 8.95
C GLY A 162 -10.11 -11.72 10.00
N ILE A 163 -8.78 -11.73 10.06
CA ILE A 163 -7.96 -12.65 10.89
C ILE A 163 -7.02 -11.86 11.79
N ASP A 164 -6.82 -12.34 13.01
CA ASP A 164 -5.81 -11.83 13.95
C ASP A 164 -4.38 -12.19 13.51
N THR A 165 -3.47 -11.22 13.54
CA THR A 165 -2.07 -11.41 13.12
C THR A 165 -1.14 -11.94 14.22
N GLY A 166 -1.68 -12.45 15.34
CA GLY A 166 -0.89 -12.98 16.46
C GLY A 166 -0.21 -11.91 17.34
N LEU A 167 -0.63 -10.64 17.21
CA LEU A 167 -0.15 -9.50 17.97
C LEU A 167 -1.33 -8.84 18.70
N ILE A 168 -1.26 -8.79 20.03
CA ILE A 168 -2.39 -8.35 20.85
C ILE A 168 -1.90 -7.38 21.92
N MET A 169 -2.39 -6.15 21.85
CA MET A 169 -2.16 -5.15 22.91
C MET A 169 -3.16 -5.37 24.04
N CYS A 170 -2.65 -5.58 25.24
CA CYS A 170 -3.42 -5.75 26.47
C CYS A 170 -3.30 -4.50 27.34
N ARG A 171 -4.42 -4.00 27.85
CA ARG A 171 -4.47 -2.85 28.76
C ARG A 171 -5.15 -3.24 30.06
N GLY A 172 -4.88 -2.52 31.14
CA GLY A 172 -5.29 -2.80 32.54
C GLY A 172 -6.32 -3.91 32.80
N ARG A 173 -7.55 -3.80 32.25
CA ARG A 173 -8.64 -4.79 32.42
C ARG A 173 -8.37 -6.17 31.79
N ALA A 174 -7.44 -6.29 30.86
CA ALA A 174 -7.06 -7.54 30.21
C ALA A 174 -6.62 -8.61 31.22
N LYS A 175 -5.90 -8.21 32.28
CA LYS A 175 -5.45 -9.15 33.31
C LYS A 175 -6.61 -9.87 33.99
N ASP A 176 -7.73 -9.19 34.19
CA ASP A 176 -8.91 -9.76 34.83
C ASP A 176 -9.56 -10.83 33.95
N TYR A 177 -9.73 -10.54 32.65
CA TYR A 177 -10.22 -11.54 31.69
C TYR A 177 -9.28 -12.73 31.57
N ILE A 178 -7.97 -12.51 31.52
CA ILE A 178 -7.00 -13.60 31.42
C ILE A 178 -7.07 -14.49 32.67
N ARG A 179 -7.06 -13.89 33.86
CA ARG A 179 -7.17 -14.64 35.14
C ARG A 179 -8.50 -15.38 35.26
N ALA A 180 -9.62 -14.75 34.88
CA ALA A 180 -10.93 -15.38 34.90
C ALA A 180 -11.00 -16.58 33.94
N THR A 181 -10.50 -16.41 32.72
CA THR A 181 -10.47 -17.48 31.70
C THR A 181 -9.61 -18.66 32.13
N VAL A 182 -8.43 -18.40 32.72
CA VAL A 182 -7.55 -19.46 33.22
C VAL A 182 -8.16 -20.17 34.44
N ARG A 183 -8.92 -19.47 35.30
CA ARG A 183 -9.67 -20.11 36.40
C ARG A 183 -10.77 -21.04 35.89
N GLU A 184 -11.45 -20.67 34.80
CA GLU A 184 -12.54 -21.45 34.22
C GLU A 184 -12.04 -22.65 33.41
N LYS A 185 -11.07 -22.42 32.51
CA LYS A 185 -10.58 -23.41 31.53
C LYS A 185 -9.33 -24.16 31.98
N GLY A 186 -8.70 -23.73 33.07
CA GLY A 186 -7.46 -24.29 33.57
C GLY A 186 -6.29 -24.13 32.59
N PRO A 187 -5.32 -25.06 32.61
CA PRO A 187 -4.14 -25.03 31.73
C PRO A 187 -4.43 -25.04 30.23
N GLN A 188 -5.64 -25.45 29.82
CA GLN A 188 -6.03 -25.54 28.40
C GLN A 188 -6.57 -24.21 27.84
N ALA A 189 -6.60 -23.15 28.65
CA ALA A 189 -7.10 -21.85 28.24
C ALA A 189 -6.36 -21.30 27.00
N ARG A 190 -7.12 -20.81 26.02
CA ARG A 190 -6.61 -20.22 24.78
C ARG A 190 -6.88 -18.72 24.74
N ILE A 191 -6.08 -17.98 23.98
CA ILE A 191 -6.25 -16.53 23.78
C ILE A 191 -7.64 -16.22 23.23
N ALA A 192 -8.14 -17.08 22.33
CA ALA A 192 -9.50 -16.97 21.81
C ALA A 192 -10.57 -17.01 22.91
N ASP A 193 -10.37 -17.79 23.99
CA ASP A 193 -11.33 -17.88 25.09
C ASP A 193 -11.39 -16.55 25.87
N ALA A 194 -10.24 -15.94 26.16
CA ALA A 194 -10.19 -14.63 26.83
C ALA A 194 -10.74 -13.51 25.95
N LEU A 195 -10.44 -13.54 24.65
CA LEU A 195 -11.01 -12.60 23.68
C LEU A 195 -12.52 -12.76 23.57
N ASN A 196 -13.05 -13.99 23.58
CA ASN A 196 -14.50 -14.22 23.57
C ASN A 196 -15.17 -13.71 24.86
N MET A 197 -14.55 -13.94 26.01
CA MET A 197 -15.04 -13.43 27.28
C MET A 197 -15.08 -11.89 27.27
N ALA A 198 -14.02 -11.24 26.80
CA ALA A 198 -13.98 -9.78 26.67
C ALA A 198 -14.93 -9.23 25.60
N ALA A 199 -15.04 -9.90 24.46
CA ALA A 199 -15.94 -9.54 23.36
C ALA A 199 -17.41 -9.55 23.81
N SER A 200 -17.80 -10.51 24.67
CA SER A 200 -19.15 -10.54 25.26
C SER A 200 -19.49 -9.29 26.10
N SER A 201 -18.46 -8.59 26.59
CA SER A 201 -18.57 -7.33 27.33
C SER A 201 -18.26 -6.10 26.47
N GLY A 202 -18.09 -6.27 25.15
CA GLY A 202 -17.69 -5.22 24.21
C GLY A 202 -16.29 -4.67 24.49
N ASP A 203 -15.39 -5.48 25.06
CA ASP A 203 -14.11 -5.03 25.60
C ASP A 203 -12.90 -5.42 24.73
N VAL A 204 -13.15 -5.58 23.43
CA VAL A 204 -12.14 -5.89 22.41
C VAL A 204 -12.27 -4.89 21.27
N ASP A 205 -11.17 -4.21 20.98
CA ASP A 205 -10.99 -3.30 19.85
C ASP A 205 -10.08 -3.93 18.78
N TYR A 206 -9.99 -3.32 17.61
CA TYR A 206 -9.07 -3.79 16.57
C TYR A 206 -8.38 -2.66 15.81
N VAL A 207 -7.19 -2.96 15.31
CA VAL A 207 -6.46 -2.11 14.34
C VAL A 207 -6.48 -2.80 13.00
N ASN A 208 -6.88 -2.09 11.95
CA ASN A 208 -6.88 -2.62 10.60
C ASN A 208 -5.46 -2.56 10.00
N VAL A 209 -4.86 -3.72 9.78
CA VAL A 209 -3.50 -3.86 9.24
C VAL A 209 -3.50 -4.50 7.84
N THR A 210 -4.63 -4.38 7.11
CA THR A 210 -4.77 -4.93 5.75
C THR A 210 -3.72 -4.35 4.81
N GLY A 211 -3.05 -5.22 4.04
CA GLY A 211 -2.01 -4.84 3.06
C GLY A 211 -0.58 -4.83 3.63
N LYS A 212 -0.42 -5.06 4.93
CA LYS A 212 0.85 -5.25 5.62
C LYS A 212 1.31 -6.70 5.49
N VAL A 213 2.61 -6.95 5.51
CA VAL A 213 3.15 -8.33 5.40
C VAL A 213 3.26 -8.97 6.78
N TRP A 214 2.60 -10.10 6.94
CA TRP A 214 2.74 -11.00 8.09
C TRP A 214 2.45 -12.45 7.65
N LYS A 215 2.91 -13.42 8.45
CA LYS A 215 2.63 -14.85 8.24
C LYS A 215 2.90 -15.67 9.50
N ASP A 216 2.01 -16.58 9.83
CA ASP A 216 2.18 -17.66 10.80
C ASP A 216 2.95 -18.86 10.19
N VAL A 217 3.88 -19.45 10.93
CA VAL A 217 4.74 -20.53 10.45
C VAL A 217 4.37 -21.86 11.09
N ASP A 218 3.49 -22.61 10.41
CA ASP A 218 2.94 -23.88 10.91
C ASP A 218 3.36 -25.11 10.12
N THR A 219 3.66 -24.95 8.83
CA THR A 219 4.07 -26.03 7.92
C THR A 219 5.43 -25.74 7.26
N PRO A 220 6.12 -26.76 6.71
CA PRO A 220 7.34 -26.54 5.92
C PRO A 220 7.12 -25.58 4.75
N GLU A 221 5.96 -25.64 4.10
CA GLU A 221 5.56 -24.72 3.03
C GLU A 221 5.41 -23.28 3.55
N ASP A 222 4.88 -23.09 4.76
CA ASP A 222 4.81 -21.77 5.40
C ASP A 222 6.20 -21.25 5.74
N LEU A 223 7.11 -22.09 6.20
CA LEU A 223 8.50 -21.69 6.47
C LEU A 223 9.18 -21.22 5.18
N GLU A 224 9.00 -21.93 4.06
CA GLU A 224 9.57 -21.54 2.77
C GLU A 224 8.96 -20.23 2.23
N ARG A 225 7.67 -20.00 2.48
CA ARG A 225 7.02 -18.71 2.21
C ARG A 225 7.56 -17.61 3.12
N ALA A 226 7.72 -17.90 4.42
CA ALA A 226 8.23 -16.96 5.40
C ALA A 226 9.65 -16.49 5.06
N ARG A 227 10.51 -17.38 4.56
CA ARG A 227 11.84 -17.02 4.02
C ARG A 227 11.75 -16.01 2.88
N LYS A 228 10.79 -16.16 1.97
CA LYS A 228 10.58 -15.18 0.87
C LYS A 228 10.02 -13.86 1.38
N LEU A 229 9.03 -13.92 2.28
CA LEU A 229 8.40 -12.74 2.88
C LEU A 229 9.37 -11.95 3.76
N TYR A 230 10.31 -12.60 4.43
CA TYR A 230 11.37 -11.94 5.21
C TYR A 230 12.11 -10.89 4.39
N TRP A 231 12.51 -11.23 3.16
CA TRP A 231 13.18 -10.31 2.24
C TRP A 231 12.29 -9.15 1.78
N GLU A 232 10.99 -9.41 1.60
CA GLU A 232 10.02 -8.37 1.28
C GLU A 232 9.82 -7.41 2.47
N ILE A 233 9.70 -7.95 3.67
CA ILE A 233 9.57 -7.17 4.91
C ILE A 233 10.78 -6.25 5.07
N LEU A 234 12.00 -6.78 4.97
CA LEU A 234 13.22 -5.96 5.03
C LEU A 234 13.20 -4.84 3.99
N ARG A 235 12.79 -5.15 2.75
CA ARG A 235 12.70 -4.16 1.68
C ARG A 235 11.72 -3.04 2.00
N ARG A 236 10.53 -3.38 2.49
CA ARG A 236 9.48 -2.41 2.84
C ARG A 236 9.93 -1.52 4.00
N GLU A 237 10.60 -2.09 5.00
CA GLU A 237 11.13 -1.36 6.16
C GLU A 237 12.28 -0.39 5.83
N LEU A 238 12.94 -0.55 4.68
CA LEU A 238 13.97 0.40 4.23
C LEU A 238 13.39 1.73 3.75
N VAL A 239 12.15 1.71 3.23
CA VAL A 239 11.44 2.89 2.74
C VAL A 239 10.92 3.68 3.93
N LYS A 240 11.32 4.96 4.01
CA LYS A 240 10.93 5.82 5.13
C LYS A 240 9.61 6.54 4.81
N PRO A 241 8.70 6.71 5.78
CA PRO A 241 7.51 7.54 5.59
C PRO A 241 7.83 9.00 5.22
N GLU A 242 9.04 9.47 5.56
CA GLU A 242 9.56 10.81 5.29
C GLU A 242 10.27 10.93 3.92
N ASP A 243 10.41 9.83 3.16
CA ASP A 243 10.98 9.88 1.82
C ASP A 243 10.12 10.78 0.91
N GLY A 244 10.80 11.63 0.13
CA GLY A 244 10.16 12.46 -0.89
C GLY A 244 9.57 11.64 -2.03
N LEU A 245 8.81 12.30 -2.91
CA LEU A 245 8.05 11.64 -3.97
C LEU A 245 8.95 10.86 -4.93
N VAL A 246 10.05 11.47 -5.38
CA VAL A 246 10.97 10.81 -6.32
C VAL A 246 11.68 9.66 -5.64
N SER A 247 12.14 9.85 -4.40
CA SER A 247 12.76 8.78 -3.65
C SER A 247 11.81 7.61 -3.48
N ARG A 248 10.57 7.84 -3.06
CA ARG A 248 9.55 6.80 -2.82
C ARG A 248 9.19 6.02 -4.08
N TYR A 249 8.94 6.69 -5.20
CA TYR A 249 8.38 6.07 -6.40
C TYR A 249 9.43 5.70 -7.47
N LEU A 250 10.62 6.31 -7.44
CA LEU A 250 11.68 6.06 -8.43
C LEU A 250 12.96 5.49 -7.80
N ASN A 251 13.56 6.16 -6.81
CA ASN A 251 14.88 5.75 -6.30
C ASN A 251 14.78 4.47 -5.46
N ARG A 252 13.88 4.42 -4.47
CA ARG A 252 13.72 3.30 -3.51
C ARG A 252 13.43 1.96 -4.19
N PRO A 253 12.58 1.86 -5.22
CA PRO A 253 12.44 0.62 -5.97
C PRO A 253 13.78 0.05 -6.46
N ILE A 254 14.75 0.90 -6.80
CA ILE A 254 16.06 0.49 -7.32
C ILE A 254 17.08 0.34 -6.19
N SER A 255 17.27 1.38 -5.35
CA SER A 255 18.27 1.40 -4.27
C SER A 255 18.10 0.23 -3.30
N THR A 256 16.86 -0.04 -2.86
CA THR A 256 16.60 -1.12 -1.90
C THR A 256 16.97 -2.50 -2.45
N ARG A 257 16.88 -2.72 -3.77
CA ARG A 257 17.30 -3.97 -4.39
C ARG A 257 18.83 -4.10 -4.40
N ILE A 258 19.54 -3.00 -4.65
CA ILE A 258 21.01 -2.95 -4.57
C ILE A 258 21.46 -3.23 -3.14
N SER A 259 20.88 -2.54 -2.16
CA SER A 259 21.19 -2.70 -0.73
C SER A 259 20.92 -4.12 -0.24
N LEU A 260 19.78 -4.71 -0.60
CA LEU A 260 19.46 -6.10 -0.24
C LEU A 260 20.35 -7.10 -0.95
N MET A 261 20.77 -6.85 -2.19
CA MET A 261 21.73 -7.71 -2.88
C MET A 261 23.07 -7.73 -2.14
N LEU A 262 23.59 -6.57 -1.72
CA LEU A 262 24.83 -6.46 -0.95
C LEU A 262 24.70 -7.20 0.39
N TYR A 263 23.59 -6.98 1.10
CA TYR A 263 23.30 -7.64 2.38
C TYR A 263 23.18 -9.16 2.23
N ARG A 264 22.44 -9.65 1.23
CA ARG A 264 22.29 -11.08 0.94
C ARG A 264 23.60 -11.77 0.59
N ARG A 265 24.50 -11.07 -0.12
CA ARG A 265 25.85 -11.58 -0.42
C ARG A 265 26.83 -11.41 0.74
N ARG A 266 26.40 -10.85 1.87
CA ARG A 266 27.23 -10.51 3.05
C ARG A 266 28.41 -9.59 2.69
N ILE A 267 28.26 -8.76 1.66
CA ILE A 267 29.26 -7.79 1.24
C ILE A 267 29.03 -6.50 2.04
N TRP A 268 29.87 -6.28 3.05
CA TRP A 268 29.87 -5.03 3.80
C TRP A 268 30.68 -3.97 3.07
N VAL A 269 30.01 -2.90 2.66
CA VAL A 269 30.64 -1.67 2.16
C VAL A 269 30.41 -0.59 3.20
N ASN A 270 31.45 0.14 3.58
CA ASN A 270 31.33 1.22 4.55
C ASN A 270 30.36 2.29 3.99
N PRO A 271 29.27 2.63 4.69
CA PRO A 271 28.30 3.64 4.24
C PRO A 271 28.95 4.96 3.86
N THR A 272 29.96 5.41 4.62
CA THR A 272 30.69 6.66 4.35
C THR A 272 31.38 6.67 2.99
N ILE A 273 31.84 5.50 2.50
CA ILE A 273 32.42 5.39 1.15
C ILE A 273 31.34 5.56 0.10
N ILE A 274 30.14 5.01 0.33
CA ILE A 274 29.00 5.14 -0.57
C ILE A 274 28.54 6.61 -0.63
N SER A 275 28.39 7.29 0.53
CA SER A 275 28.05 8.73 0.57
C SER A 275 29.14 9.59 -0.07
N SER A 276 30.41 9.23 0.09
CA SER A 276 31.51 9.93 -0.58
C SER A 276 31.46 9.78 -2.09
N LEU A 277 31.17 8.56 -2.57
CA LEU A 277 31.02 8.29 -3.99
C LEU A 277 29.82 9.00 -4.60
N SER A 278 28.65 8.98 -3.95
CA SER A 278 27.46 9.72 -4.41
C SER A 278 27.76 11.22 -4.52
N SER A 279 28.43 11.77 -3.52
CA SER A 279 28.81 13.19 -3.50
C SER A 279 29.82 13.55 -4.60
N ILE A 280 30.84 12.72 -4.83
CA ILE A 280 31.81 12.92 -5.92
C ILE A 280 31.11 12.89 -7.27
N LEU A 281 30.23 11.92 -7.51
CA LEU A 281 29.43 11.86 -8.75
C LEU A 281 28.57 13.11 -8.91
N CYS A 282 28.04 13.66 -7.82
CA CYS A 282 27.27 14.89 -7.83
C CYS A 282 28.14 16.13 -8.16
N LEU A 283 29.38 16.19 -7.68
CA LEU A 283 30.34 17.25 -8.05
C LEU A 283 30.74 17.15 -9.52
N ILE A 284 30.97 15.95 -10.04
CA ILE A 284 31.22 15.73 -11.47
C ILE A 284 29.99 16.15 -12.29
N ALA A 285 28.79 15.83 -11.82
CA ALA A 285 27.54 16.27 -12.45
C ALA A 285 27.44 17.80 -12.51
N ALA A 286 27.75 18.49 -11.41
CA ALA A 286 27.79 19.95 -11.36
C ALA A 286 28.80 20.53 -12.37
N PHE A 287 29.99 19.94 -12.47
CA PHE A 287 30.99 20.34 -13.46
C PHE A 287 30.49 20.15 -14.90
N LEU A 288 29.90 18.99 -15.22
CA LEU A 288 29.33 18.72 -16.54
C LEU A 288 28.20 19.68 -16.91
N LEU A 289 27.37 20.09 -15.94
CA LEU A 289 26.38 21.13 -16.14
C LEU A 289 27.05 22.46 -16.50
N ALA A 290 28.09 22.87 -15.76
CA ALA A 290 28.81 24.11 -16.01
C ALA A 290 29.43 24.16 -17.42
N GLU A 291 29.98 23.05 -17.89
CA GLU A 291 30.54 22.90 -19.25
C GLU A 291 29.46 22.79 -20.36
N GLY A 292 28.18 22.90 -20.01
CA GLY A 292 27.06 22.86 -20.97
C GLY A 292 26.62 21.45 -21.38
N SER A 293 27.20 20.38 -20.81
CA SER A 293 26.78 18.99 -21.02
C SER A 293 25.53 18.65 -20.19
N LEU A 294 24.42 19.35 -20.47
CA LEU A 294 23.21 19.37 -19.64
C LEU A 294 22.62 17.99 -19.36
N LEU A 295 22.41 17.18 -20.41
CA LEU A 295 21.81 15.85 -20.27
C LEU A 295 22.67 14.92 -19.39
N LEU A 296 23.98 14.87 -19.63
CA LEU A 296 24.90 14.02 -18.87
C LEU A 296 25.03 14.49 -17.43
N GLY A 297 25.14 15.80 -17.19
CA GLY A 297 25.16 16.37 -15.85
C GLY A 297 23.87 16.08 -15.08
N GLY A 298 22.71 16.31 -15.70
CA GLY A 298 21.41 16.00 -15.09
C GLY A 298 21.25 14.51 -14.77
N LEU A 299 21.59 13.63 -15.72
CA LEU A 299 21.50 12.18 -15.53
C LEU A 299 22.43 11.70 -14.41
N LEU A 300 23.67 12.19 -14.37
CA LEU A 300 24.64 11.82 -13.35
C LEU A 300 24.22 12.32 -11.95
N ALA A 301 23.62 13.50 -11.86
CA ALA A 301 23.02 14.01 -10.62
C ALA A 301 21.89 13.08 -10.12
N GLN A 302 21.02 12.61 -11.02
CA GLN A 302 19.96 11.67 -10.66
C GLN A 302 20.52 10.31 -10.21
N VAL A 303 21.57 9.79 -10.87
CA VAL A 303 22.26 8.57 -10.46
C VAL A 303 22.89 8.74 -9.09
N ALA A 304 23.54 9.87 -8.82
CA ALA A 304 24.09 10.19 -7.51
C ALA A 304 22.99 10.18 -6.43
N SER A 305 21.84 10.80 -6.68
CA SER A 305 20.70 10.80 -5.75
C SER A 305 20.11 9.41 -5.48
N LEU A 306 20.22 8.48 -6.43
CA LEU A 306 19.83 7.09 -6.23
C LEU A 306 20.82 6.36 -5.31
N LEU A 307 22.13 6.51 -5.57
CA LEU A 307 23.19 5.89 -4.78
C LEU A 307 23.25 6.43 -3.34
N ASP A 308 22.90 7.69 -3.16
CA ASP A 308 22.74 8.34 -1.85
C ASP A 308 21.67 7.69 -0.97
N GLY A 309 20.74 6.93 -1.54
CA GLY A 309 19.81 6.13 -0.75
C GLY A 309 20.43 4.86 -0.15
N VAL A 310 21.50 4.34 -0.78
CA VAL A 310 22.07 3.01 -0.54
C VAL A 310 22.90 2.99 0.75
N ASP A 311 23.61 4.07 1.08
CA ASP A 311 24.48 4.14 2.26
C ASP A 311 23.70 3.94 3.58
N GLY A 312 22.58 4.65 3.75
CA GLY A 312 21.71 4.59 4.92
C GLY A 312 20.84 3.34 4.92
N GLU A 313 20.55 2.75 3.76
CA GLU A 313 19.94 1.42 3.67
C GLU A 313 20.92 0.33 4.13
N VAL A 314 22.14 0.31 3.61
CA VAL A 314 23.21 -0.63 4.00
C VAL A 314 23.56 -0.47 5.49
N ALA A 315 23.69 0.76 5.98
CA ALA A 315 23.94 1.02 7.39
C ALA A 315 22.86 0.43 8.31
N ARG A 316 21.59 0.51 7.89
CA ARG A 316 20.45 -0.05 8.64
C ARG A 316 20.41 -1.58 8.57
N LEU A 317 20.58 -2.17 7.39
CA LEU A 317 20.57 -3.63 7.20
C LEU A 317 21.65 -4.33 8.04
N PHE A 318 22.85 -3.79 8.06
CA PHE A 318 23.96 -4.34 8.85
C PHE A 318 24.01 -3.84 10.29
N LYS A 319 23.01 -3.05 10.73
CA LYS A 319 22.91 -2.52 12.10
C LYS A 319 24.15 -1.72 12.54
N ARG A 320 24.75 -0.98 11.60
CA ARG A 320 25.99 -0.19 11.78
C ARG A 320 25.78 1.29 11.47
N SER A 321 24.59 1.81 11.72
CA SER A 321 24.31 3.24 11.66
C SER A 321 25.12 4.00 12.72
N SER A 322 25.79 5.09 12.33
CA SER A 322 26.58 5.92 13.24
C SER A 322 26.14 7.38 13.17
N LYS A 323 26.25 8.10 14.30
CA LYS A 323 25.94 9.54 14.34
C LYS A 323 26.89 10.36 13.47
N LEU A 324 28.18 9.99 13.46
CA LEU A 324 29.18 10.65 12.62
C LEU A 324 28.87 10.45 11.12
N GLY A 325 28.51 9.23 10.71
CA GLY A 325 28.13 8.95 9.32
C GLY A 325 26.92 9.78 8.89
N GLY A 326 25.87 9.84 9.70
CA GLY A 326 24.69 10.67 9.39
C GLY A 326 24.99 12.18 9.34
N PHE A 327 25.94 12.68 10.14
CA PHE A 327 26.41 14.06 10.06
C PHE A 327 27.18 14.33 8.77
N LEU A 328 28.14 13.46 8.43
CA LEU A 328 28.94 13.59 7.20
C LEU A 328 28.06 13.53 5.96
N ASP A 329 27.16 12.55 5.89
CA ASP A 329 26.15 12.41 4.84
C ASP A 329 25.36 13.71 4.65
N SER A 330 24.76 14.23 5.73
CA SER A 330 23.99 15.48 5.69
C SER A 330 24.80 16.69 5.22
N LEU A 331 26.07 16.78 5.60
CA LEU A 331 26.97 17.86 5.21
C LEU A 331 27.34 17.78 3.73
N MET A 332 27.76 16.60 3.27
CA MET A 332 28.14 16.37 1.88
C MET A 332 26.97 16.63 0.94
N ASP A 333 25.76 16.24 1.35
CA ASP A 333 24.51 16.58 0.69
C ASP A 333 24.30 18.08 0.47
N ARG A 334 24.62 18.92 1.47
CA ARG A 334 24.51 20.38 1.33
C ARG A 334 25.51 20.92 0.33
N VAL A 335 26.76 20.43 0.39
CA VAL A 335 27.83 20.83 -0.53
C VAL A 335 27.45 20.46 -1.96
N SER A 336 26.99 19.23 -2.18
CA SER A 336 26.51 18.73 -3.46
C SER A 336 25.32 19.52 -4.01
N ASP A 337 24.33 19.84 -3.16
CA ASP A 337 23.17 20.65 -3.57
C ASP A 337 23.60 22.05 -4.07
N VAL A 338 24.51 22.72 -3.36
CA VAL A 338 25.02 24.05 -3.75
C VAL A 338 25.88 23.95 -5.02
N ALA A 339 26.70 22.91 -5.14
CA ALA A 339 27.51 22.68 -6.34
C ALA A 339 26.63 22.48 -7.58
N LEU A 340 25.55 21.70 -7.50
CA LEU A 340 24.62 21.52 -8.61
C LEU A 340 23.95 22.83 -9.04
N VAL A 341 23.55 23.68 -8.08
CA VAL A 341 22.99 25.00 -8.39
C VAL A 341 24.05 25.88 -9.05
N ALA A 342 25.29 25.87 -8.57
CA ALA A 342 26.39 26.61 -9.18
C ALA A 342 26.66 26.14 -10.61
N GLY A 343 26.75 24.83 -10.84
CA GLY A 343 26.94 24.26 -12.19
C GLY A 343 25.81 24.62 -13.15
N LEU A 344 24.56 24.54 -12.70
CA LEU A 344 23.39 24.97 -13.47
C LEU A 344 23.44 26.46 -13.80
N THR A 345 23.90 27.29 -12.86
CA THR A 345 24.02 28.74 -13.04
C THR A 345 25.10 29.08 -14.06
N LEU A 346 26.26 28.42 -14.01
CA LEU A 346 27.36 28.60 -14.96
C LEU A 346 27.00 28.15 -16.37
N SER A 347 26.05 27.23 -16.51
CA SER A 347 25.51 26.79 -17.81
C SER A 347 24.60 27.83 -18.51
N LEU A 348 24.23 28.90 -17.80
CA LEU A 348 23.25 29.90 -18.24
C LEU A 348 23.91 31.27 -18.38
N ASP A 349 23.54 32.00 -19.44
CA ASP A 349 23.88 33.42 -19.58
C ASP A 349 22.84 34.28 -18.86
N LEU A 350 23.10 34.61 -17.60
CA LEU A 350 22.18 35.35 -16.74
C LEU A 350 22.50 36.85 -16.72
N GLY A 351 21.51 37.68 -17.10
CA GLY A 351 21.55 39.12 -16.84
C GLY A 351 21.55 39.45 -15.34
N ARG A 352 21.98 40.66 -14.97
CA ARG A 352 22.11 41.10 -13.57
C ARG A 352 20.84 40.92 -12.73
N SER A 353 19.66 41.13 -13.31
CA SER A 353 18.36 40.97 -12.63
C SER A 353 18.04 39.52 -12.30
N ALA A 354 18.58 38.56 -13.05
CA ALA A 354 18.35 37.13 -12.85
C ALA A 354 19.32 36.50 -11.84
N LEU A 355 20.37 37.21 -11.40
CA LEU A 355 21.34 36.72 -10.40
C LEU A 355 20.74 36.48 -9.01
N LEU A 356 19.56 37.02 -8.72
CA LEU A 356 18.83 36.71 -7.49
C LEU A 356 18.34 35.24 -7.45
N LEU A 357 18.01 34.65 -8.60
CA LEU A 357 17.50 33.28 -8.68
C LEU A 357 18.50 32.22 -8.17
N PRO A 358 19.78 32.18 -8.59
CA PRO A 358 20.74 31.20 -8.08
C PRO A 358 21.10 31.40 -6.61
N ILE A 359 21.08 32.64 -6.11
CA ILE A 359 21.27 32.93 -4.68
C ILE A 359 20.11 32.33 -3.87
N LEU A 360 18.87 32.59 -4.30
CA LEU A 360 17.68 32.03 -3.65
C LEU A 360 17.65 30.50 -3.75
N ALA A 361 17.98 29.93 -4.91
CA ALA A 361 18.04 28.47 -5.10
C ALA A 361 19.05 27.80 -4.16
N SER A 362 20.25 28.39 -4.01
CA SER A 362 21.29 27.90 -3.10
C SER A 362 20.89 28.05 -1.63
N ALA A 363 20.31 29.19 -1.24
CA ALA A 363 19.80 29.39 0.11
C ALA A 363 18.68 28.41 0.44
N ASN A 364 17.71 28.25 -0.46
CA ASN A 364 16.57 27.36 -0.31
C ASN A 364 16.97 25.89 -0.18
N SER A 365 18.00 25.43 -0.93
CA SER A 365 18.46 24.05 -0.84
C SER A 365 18.94 23.69 0.57
N VAL A 366 19.58 24.64 1.26
CA VAL A 366 20.02 24.51 2.66
C VAL A 366 18.86 24.72 3.64
N LEU A 367 18.06 25.78 3.46
CA LEU A 367 16.98 26.16 4.37
C LEU A 367 15.90 25.07 4.50
N VAL A 368 15.52 24.42 3.39
CA VAL A 368 14.56 23.31 3.43
C VAL A 368 15.05 22.21 4.38
N SER A 369 16.31 21.82 4.26
CA SER A 369 16.89 20.77 5.11
C SER A 369 17.05 21.22 6.56
N TYR A 370 17.47 22.46 6.78
CA TYR A 370 17.60 23.04 8.13
C TYR A 370 16.25 23.06 8.87
N VAL A 371 15.21 23.62 8.26
CA VAL A 371 13.89 23.74 8.88
C VAL A 371 13.27 22.36 9.11
N THR A 372 13.46 21.43 8.18
CA THR A 372 12.96 20.04 8.34
C THR A 372 13.60 19.35 9.54
N SER A 373 14.93 19.45 9.67
CA SER A 373 15.66 18.87 10.80
C SER A 373 15.30 19.57 12.12
N GLY A 374 15.12 20.90 12.11
CA GLY A 374 14.69 21.67 13.27
C GLY A 374 13.30 21.27 13.78
N LEU A 375 12.32 21.13 12.87
CA LEU A 375 10.97 20.68 13.21
C LEU A 375 10.94 19.24 13.72
N ALA A 376 11.68 18.35 13.08
CA ALA A 376 11.80 16.97 13.53
C ALA A 376 12.44 16.90 14.94
N GLY A 377 13.48 17.70 15.19
CA GLY A 377 14.11 17.81 16.51
C GLY A 377 13.17 18.37 17.59
N ALA A 378 12.23 19.24 17.21
CA ALA A 378 11.18 19.75 18.08
C ALA A 378 9.99 18.78 18.27
N GLY A 379 10.03 17.60 17.66
CA GLY A 379 8.97 16.58 17.77
C GLY A 379 7.72 16.84 16.91
N VAL A 380 7.81 17.74 15.93
CA VAL A 380 6.72 18.05 14.99
C VAL A 380 6.65 16.98 13.89
N ARG A 381 5.45 16.48 13.57
CA ARG A 381 5.27 15.49 12.50
C ARG A 381 5.39 16.13 11.13
N ILE A 382 6.52 15.91 10.44
CA ILE A 382 6.84 16.52 9.14
C ILE A 382 6.25 15.82 7.92
N ARG A 383 5.46 14.74 8.09
CA ARG A 383 4.95 13.92 6.97
C ARG A 383 4.19 14.74 5.93
N MET A 384 3.38 15.72 6.36
CA MET A 384 2.63 16.60 5.47
C MET A 384 3.55 17.49 4.62
N LEU A 385 4.68 17.95 5.15
CA LEU A 385 5.63 18.78 4.40
C LEU A 385 6.30 17.98 3.28
N ARG A 386 6.59 16.70 3.51
CA ARG A 386 7.25 15.83 2.53
C ARG A 386 6.42 15.59 1.26
N SER A 387 5.12 15.89 1.29
CA SER A 387 4.25 15.89 0.10
C SER A 387 4.43 17.12 -0.79
N ILE A 388 4.96 18.22 -0.26
CA ILE A 388 5.31 19.39 -1.05
C ILE A 388 6.57 19.04 -1.86
N PRO A 389 6.61 19.27 -3.18
CA PRO A 389 7.66 18.78 -4.05
C PRO A 389 8.97 19.59 -3.96
N ALA A 390 9.37 20.02 -2.75
CA ALA A 390 10.59 20.78 -2.50
C ALA A 390 11.72 19.94 -1.87
N THR A 391 11.49 18.64 -1.64
CA THR A 391 12.49 17.73 -1.07
C THR A 391 13.68 17.54 -2.01
N ARG A 392 14.85 17.17 -1.47
CA ARG A 392 16.12 17.10 -2.22
C ARG A 392 16.04 16.19 -3.44
N ASP A 393 15.48 15.00 -3.29
CA ASP A 393 15.23 14.03 -4.35
C ASP A 393 14.40 14.62 -5.50
N VAL A 394 13.36 15.40 -5.18
CA VAL A 394 12.55 16.08 -6.19
C VAL A 394 13.34 17.19 -6.88
N ARG A 395 14.11 18.00 -6.13
CA ARG A 395 14.93 19.06 -6.74
C ARG A 395 15.96 18.51 -7.71
N ILE A 396 16.68 17.45 -7.34
CA ILE A 396 17.66 16.80 -8.22
C ILE A 396 16.98 16.23 -9.47
N PHE A 397 15.82 15.60 -9.31
CA PHE A 397 15.06 15.09 -10.45
C PHE A 397 14.55 16.20 -11.38
N ILE A 398 14.15 17.36 -10.84
CA ILE A 398 13.79 18.53 -11.65
C ILE A 398 14.99 19.09 -12.40
N ILE A 399 16.18 19.12 -11.79
CA ILE A 399 17.42 19.44 -12.51
C ILE A 399 17.61 18.47 -13.67
N PHE A 400 17.50 17.17 -13.43
CA PHE A 400 17.59 16.15 -14.47
C PHE A 400 16.58 16.38 -15.60
N LEU A 401 15.29 16.56 -15.29
CA LEU A 401 14.24 16.75 -16.29
C LEU A 401 14.45 18.04 -17.11
N ALA A 402 14.70 19.16 -16.43
CA ALA A 402 14.90 20.44 -17.09
C ALA A 402 16.13 20.42 -18.01
N CYS A 403 17.24 19.84 -17.56
CA CYS A 403 18.44 19.69 -18.35
C CYS A 403 18.27 18.69 -19.52
N SER A 404 17.46 17.64 -19.34
CA SER A 404 17.13 16.69 -20.42
C SER A 404 16.29 17.33 -21.53
N LEU A 405 15.48 18.33 -21.18
CA LEU A 405 14.73 19.16 -22.14
C LEU A 405 15.57 20.32 -22.69
N SER A 406 16.85 20.41 -22.33
CA SER A 406 17.73 21.54 -22.67
C SER A 406 17.17 22.90 -22.21
N GLN A 407 16.40 22.92 -21.12
CA GLN A 407 15.80 24.11 -20.50
C GLN A 407 16.27 24.29 -19.04
N PRO A 408 17.58 24.47 -18.77
CA PRO A 408 18.13 24.53 -17.40
C PRO A 408 17.57 25.71 -16.57
N TRP A 409 17.08 26.77 -17.21
CA TRP A 409 16.44 27.90 -16.53
C TRP A 409 15.17 27.49 -15.76
N LEU A 410 14.43 26.47 -16.23
CA LEU A 410 13.23 25.96 -15.54
C LEU A 410 13.59 25.35 -14.19
N ALA A 411 14.69 24.60 -14.11
CA ALA A 411 15.17 24.07 -12.84
C ALA A 411 15.56 25.22 -11.90
N LEU A 412 16.27 26.24 -12.39
CA LEU A 412 16.69 27.37 -11.54
C LEU A 412 15.49 28.13 -10.96
N TRP A 413 14.44 28.37 -11.76
CA TRP A 413 13.17 28.95 -11.31
C TRP A 413 12.46 28.07 -10.29
N TYR A 414 12.41 26.76 -10.54
CA TYR A 414 11.80 25.81 -9.62
C TYR A 414 12.49 25.81 -8.26
N LEU A 415 13.82 25.70 -8.25
CA LEU A 415 14.64 25.64 -7.03
C LEU A 415 14.59 26.95 -6.23
N SER A 416 14.35 28.08 -6.88
CA SER A 416 14.24 29.39 -6.20
C SER A 416 12.84 29.68 -5.65
N THR A 417 11.77 29.15 -6.26
CA THR A 417 10.39 29.53 -5.91
C THR A 417 9.63 28.47 -5.10
N VAL A 418 9.65 27.20 -5.52
CA VAL A 418 8.84 26.14 -4.89
C VAL A 418 9.25 25.87 -3.43
N PRO A 419 10.55 25.87 -3.07
CA PRO A 419 10.96 25.76 -1.68
C PRO A 419 10.41 26.85 -0.74
N LEU A 420 10.06 28.04 -1.24
CA LEU A 420 9.45 29.09 -0.41
C LEU A 420 8.09 28.65 0.13
N ILE A 421 7.32 27.90 -0.66
CA ILE A 421 6.05 27.30 -0.23
C ILE A 421 6.30 26.29 0.90
N TYR A 422 7.36 25.48 0.77
CA TYR A 422 7.76 24.53 1.82
C TYR A 422 8.14 25.24 3.11
N LEU A 423 8.90 26.34 3.03
CA LEU A 423 9.30 27.15 4.19
C LEU A 423 8.09 27.80 4.85
N ALA A 424 7.17 28.38 4.08
CA ALA A 424 5.94 28.96 4.60
C ALA A 424 5.06 27.92 5.30
N ALA A 425 4.87 26.74 4.70
CA ALA A 425 4.15 25.63 5.31
C ALA A 425 4.84 25.14 6.59
N SER A 426 6.18 25.14 6.62
CA SER A 426 6.96 24.75 7.80
C SER A 426 6.76 25.73 8.96
N VAL A 427 6.75 27.04 8.69
CA VAL A 427 6.45 28.07 9.70
C VAL A 427 5.03 27.91 10.22
N TYR A 428 4.06 27.66 9.34
CA TYR A 428 2.68 27.40 9.74
C TYR A 428 2.57 26.18 10.66
N LEU A 429 3.24 25.07 10.34
CA LEU A 429 3.26 23.88 11.20
C LEU A 429 3.96 24.12 12.53
N ALA A 430 5.08 24.85 12.52
CA ALA A 430 5.77 25.25 13.74
C ALA A 430 4.82 26.04 14.65
N TYR A 431 4.12 27.02 14.07
CA TYR A 431 3.16 27.84 14.80
C TYR A 431 2.01 27.00 15.36
N ARG A 432 1.42 26.12 14.56
CA ARG A 432 0.28 25.29 15.00
C ARG A 432 0.68 24.32 16.12
N ASP A 433 1.82 23.66 15.99
CA ASP A 433 2.18 22.53 16.86
C ASP A 433 3.03 22.96 18.08
N LEU A 434 3.71 24.11 18.02
CA LEU A 434 4.56 24.62 19.12
C LEU A 434 3.93 25.76 19.91
N ARG A 435 2.90 26.46 19.40
CA ARG A 435 2.27 27.60 20.09
C ARG A 435 1.18 27.20 21.06
N GLU A 436 0.54 26.03 20.90
CA GLU A 436 -0.33 25.51 21.95
C GLU A 436 0.57 25.00 23.10
N PRO A 437 0.48 25.52 24.35
CA PRO A 437 1.03 24.79 25.48
C PRO A 437 0.37 23.41 25.44
N ARG A 438 1.16 22.34 25.54
CA ARG A 438 0.64 20.96 25.55
C ARG A 438 -0.34 20.78 26.71
N SER A 439 -1.60 21.18 26.53
CA SER A 439 -2.70 20.57 27.22
C SER A 439 -2.74 19.15 26.68
N LEU A 440 -2.59 18.16 27.55
CA LEU A 440 -2.95 16.78 27.25
C LEU A 440 -4.40 16.79 26.74
N ARG A 441 -4.60 16.85 25.42
CA ARG A 441 -5.90 16.61 24.80
C ARG A 441 -6.12 15.10 24.86
N MET A 442 -6.71 14.63 25.95
CA MET A 442 -7.51 13.42 25.87
C MET A 442 -8.65 13.72 24.90
N PRO A 443 -8.88 12.90 23.86
CA PRO A 443 -10.09 13.05 23.06
C PRO A 443 -11.29 12.91 23.99
N GLU A 444 -12.21 13.87 23.96
CA GLU A 444 -13.48 13.78 24.70
C GLU A 444 -14.20 12.48 24.32
N ARG A 445 -14.54 11.66 25.32
CA ARG A 445 -15.50 10.57 25.16
C ARG A 445 -16.85 11.15 24.74
N ARG A 446 -17.30 10.85 23.53
CA ARG A 446 -18.73 10.86 23.19
C ARG A 446 -19.20 9.42 23.04
N LYS A 447 -20.26 9.05 23.77
CA LYS A 447 -20.99 7.81 23.53
C LYS A 447 -22.01 8.00 22.39
N PRO A 448 -22.22 6.99 21.54
CA PRO A 448 -23.25 7.02 20.51
C PRO A 448 -24.62 6.65 21.11
N LEU A 449 -25.66 6.84 20.30
CA LEU A 449 -27.07 6.40 20.40
C LEU A 449 -28.14 7.47 20.63
N PRO A 450 -29.30 7.36 19.93
CA PRO A 450 -29.70 6.19 19.15
C PRO A 450 -29.04 6.09 17.76
N GLU A 451 -28.53 4.90 17.45
CA GLU A 451 -28.04 4.48 16.14
C GLU A 451 -29.20 3.80 15.45
N LEU A 452 -29.45 4.31 14.25
CA LEU A 452 -30.40 3.77 13.31
C LEU A 452 -29.72 2.62 12.56
N SER A 453 -30.40 1.49 12.47
CA SER A 453 -30.03 0.38 11.59
C SER A 453 -29.91 0.86 10.14
N MET A 454 -28.74 0.72 9.53
CA MET A 454 -28.61 0.80 8.08
C MET A 454 -27.87 -0.43 7.56
N GLU A 455 -28.63 -1.38 7.01
CA GLU A 455 -28.15 -2.22 5.91
C GLU A 455 -27.70 -1.29 4.76
N ARG A 456 -26.40 -1.13 4.57
CA ARG A 456 -25.87 -0.65 3.29
C ARG A 456 -25.29 -1.83 2.54
N GLY A 457 -26.18 -2.50 1.81
CA GLY A 457 -25.94 -3.73 1.07
C GLY A 457 -24.88 -3.62 -0.02
N GLU A 458 -24.34 -4.78 -0.40
CA GLU A 458 -23.37 -5.03 -1.48
C GLU A 458 -23.72 -4.28 -2.79
N LEU A 459 -25.02 -4.08 -3.07
CA LEU A 459 -25.51 -3.27 -4.18
C LEU A 459 -24.99 -1.83 -4.16
N SER A 460 -24.91 -1.19 -2.99
CA SER A 460 -24.46 0.20 -2.87
C SER A 460 -22.97 0.37 -3.17
N VAL A 461 -22.18 -0.68 -2.91
CA VAL A 461 -20.74 -0.72 -3.18
C VAL A 461 -20.50 -0.90 -4.68
N ILE A 462 -21.18 -1.87 -5.30
CA ILE A 462 -21.08 -2.14 -6.74
C ILE A 462 -21.58 -0.94 -7.56
N LEU A 463 -22.72 -0.35 -7.17
CA LEU A 463 -23.25 0.86 -7.82
C LEU A 463 -22.30 2.04 -7.68
N ARG A 464 -21.65 2.21 -6.53
CA ARG A 464 -20.67 3.27 -6.31
C ARG A 464 -19.44 3.10 -7.21
N GLU A 465 -18.96 1.87 -7.39
CA GLU A 465 -17.82 1.58 -8.26
C GLU A 465 -18.15 1.85 -9.74
N ILE A 466 -19.33 1.41 -10.21
CA ILE A 466 -19.82 1.70 -11.57
C ILE A 466 -19.95 3.21 -11.80
N LEU A 467 -20.62 3.93 -10.89
CA LEU A 467 -20.82 5.37 -11.01
C LEU A 467 -19.52 6.16 -10.94
N SER A 468 -18.58 5.77 -10.07
CA SER A 468 -17.27 6.40 -9.97
C SER A 468 -16.46 6.23 -11.27
N ASN A 469 -16.46 5.02 -11.85
CA ASN A 469 -15.74 4.77 -13.09
C ASN A 469 -16.41 5.45 -14.30
N LEU A 470 -17.74 5.53 -14.33
CA LEU A 470 -18.49 6.29 -15.34
C LEU A 470 -18.15 7.79 -15.27
N PHE A 471 -18.14 8.36 -14.07
CA PHE A 471 -17.78 9.76 -13.87
C PHE A 471 -16.33 10.05 -14.32
N ARG A 472 -15.37 9.19 -13.93
CA ARG A 472 -13.96 9.32 -14.36
C ARG A 472 -13.80 9.22 -15.87
N MET A 473 -14.55 8.32 -16.53
CA MET A 473 -14.57 8.20 -17.98
C MET A 473 -15.08 9.49 -18.65
N ILE A 474 -16.19 10.04 -18.15
CA ILE A 474 -16.76 11.29 -18.68
C ILE A 474 -15.77 12.44 -18.53
N VAL A 475 -15.15 12.60 -17.35
CA VAL A 475 -14.16 13.65 -17.12
C VAL A 475 -12.94 13.47 -18.02
N ALA A 476 -12.43 12.24 -18.18
CA ALA A 476 -11.29 11.97 -19.05
C ALA A 476 -11.60 12.31 -20.52
N LEU A 477 -12.76 11.90 -21.05
CA LEU A 477 -13.19 12.23 -22.41
C LEU A 477 -13.46 13.74 -22.58
N LEU A 478 -13.99 14.41 -21.55
CA LEU A 478 -14.15 15.87 -21.57
C LEU A 478 -12.79 16.58 -21.65
N LEU A 479 -11.78 16.10 -20.93
CA LEU A 479 -10.43 16.66 -21.00
C LEU A 479 -9.82 16.49 -22.39
N VAL A 480 -9.97 15.32 -23.02
CA VAL A 480 -9.53 15.13 -24.42
C VAL A 480 -10.26 16.10 -25.35
N ARG A 481 -11.57 16.29 -25.15
CA ARG A 481 -12.38 17.21 -25.96
C ARG A 481 -12.01 18.68 -25.75
N ILE A 482 -11.62 19.08 -24.54
CA ILE A 482 -11.11 20.43 -24.24
C ILE A 482 -9.73 20.66 -24.89
N LEU A 483 -8.89 19.63 -24.93
CA LEU A 483 -7.57 19.68 -25.57
C LEU A 483 -7.66 19.58 -27.10
N SER A 484 -8.79 19.14 -27.64
CA SER A 484 -8.97 18.89 -29.06
C SER A 484 -8.65 20.11 -29.95
N PRO A 485 -9.13 21.34 -29.68
CA PRO A 485 -8.83 22.51 -30.52
C PRO A 485 -7.36 22.93 -30.47
N VAL A 486 -6.63 22.56 -29.42
CA VAL A 486 -5.21 22.91 -29.24
C VAL A 486 -4.31 21.96 -30.02
N ILE A 487 -4.72 20.69 -30.12
CA ILE A 487 -3.90 19.61 -30.65
C ILE A 487 -4.28 19.24 -32.09
N SER A 488 -5.52 19.47 -32.52
CA SER A 488 -6.05 19.01 -33.83
C SER A 488 -5.22 19.48 -35.03
N ASP A 489 -4.73 20.72 -34.98
CA ASP A 489 -4.06 21.37 -36.12
C ASP A 489 -2.53 21.16 -36.10
N VAL A 490 -2.00 20.47 -35.10
CA VAL A 490 -0.57 20.18 -34.97
C VAL A 490 -0.21 19.01 -35.87
N THR A 491 0.64 19.23 -36.87
CA THR A 491 1.28 18.16 -37.64
C THR A 491 2.43 17.58 -36.83
N LEU A 492 2.32 16.32 -36.44
CA LEU A 492 3.31 15.64 -35.59
C LEU A 492 4.46 15.06 -36.42
N ILE A 493 4.14 14.49 -37.58
CA ILE A 493 5.11 13.89 -38.51
C ILE A 493 4.63 14.20 -39.94
N SER A 494 5.54 14.69 -40.78
CA SER A 494 5.31 14.93 -42.21
C SER A 494 6.42 14.26 -43.01
N SER A 495 6.09 13.18 -43.73
CA SER A 495 6.94 12.49 -44.71
C SER A 495 6.21 12.45 -46.06
N GLU A 496 6.91 12.18 -47.17
CA GLU A 496 6.31 12.12 -48.52
C GLU A 496 5.13 11.12 -48.61
N ASP A 497 5.16 10.06 -47.80
CA ASP A 497 4.12 9.01 -47.79
C ASP A 497 3.19 9.03 -46.57
N LEU A 498 3.48 9.82 -45.52
CA LEU A 498 2.74 9.75 -44.25
C LEU A 498 2.64 11.11 -43.55
N LEU A 499 1.40 11.58 -43.36
CA LEU A 499 1.07 12.82 -42.67
C LEU A 499 0.25 12.51 -41.42
N ILE A 500 0.89 12.56 -40.24
CA ILE A 500 0.25 12.30 -38.95
C ILE A 500 -0.15 13.63 -38.31
N ARG A 501 -1.45 13.85 -38.17
CA ARG A 501 -2.04 15.00 -37.48
C ARG A 501 -2.32 14.68 -36.01
N GLY A 502 -2.40 15.70 -35.17
CA GLY A 502 -2.79 15.57 -33.76
C GLY A 502 -4.18 14.97 -33.55
N GLU A 503 -5.04 15.00 -34.57
CA GLU A 503 -6.32 14.28 -34.60
C GLU A 503 -6.17 12.76 -34.39
N LEU A 504 -5.09 12.15 -34.88
CA LEU A 504 -4.82 10.72 -34.67
C LEU A 504 -4.53 10.43 -33.19
N LEU A 505 -3.73 11.29 -32.54
CA LEU A 505 -3.42 11.15 -31.12
C LEU A 505 -4.68 11.29 -30.27
N LEU A 506 -5.52 12.27 -30.57
CA LEU A 506 -6.79 12.49 -29.85
C LEU A 506 -7.73 11.29 -30.00
N THR A 507 -7.92 10.80 -31.24
CA THR A 507 -8.78 9.64 -31.51
C THR A 507 -8.25 8.36 -30.85
N SER A 508 -6.92 8.18 -30.83
CA SER A 508 -6.28 7.04 -30.18
C SER A 508 -6.40 7.12 -28.65
N LEU A 509 -6.29 8.33 -28.08
CA LEU A 509 -6.44 8.56 -26.65
C LEU A 509 -7.89 8.33 -26.19
N ASP A 510 -8.87 8.84 -26.94
CA ASP A 510 -10.30 8.58 -26.69
C ASP A 510 -10.61 7.08 -26.72
N PHE A 511 -10.05 6.36 -27.69
CA PHE A 511 -10.21 4.91 -27.79
C PHE A 511 -9.62 4.18 -26.58
N LEU A 512 -8.39 4.52 -26.17
CA LEU A 512 -7.73 3.92 -25.01
C LEU A 512 -8.48 4.20 -23.69
N ILE A 513 -8.95 5.43 -23.50
CA ILE A 513 -9.76 5.83 -22.34
C ILE A 513 -11.06 5.03 -22.29
N THR A 514 -11.75 4.94 -23.43
CA THR A 514 -13.02 4.21 -23.55
C THR A 514 -12.84 2.72 -23.27
N ILE A 515 -11.77 2.09 -23.76
CA ILE A 515 -11.46 0.67 -23.46
C ILE A 515 -11.16 0.49 -21.96
N TYR A 516 -10.27 1.32 -21.40
CA TYR A 516 -9.82 1.17 -20.02
C TYR A 516 -10.98 1.32 -19.01
N PHE A 517 -11.77 2.39 -19.14
CA PHE A 517 -12.91 2.61 -18.25
C PHE A 517 -14.09 1.71 -18.59
N GLY A 518 -14.32 1.40 -19.88
CA GLY A 518 -15.34 0.44 -20.30
C GLY A 518 -15.13 -0.93 -19.64
N TYR A 519 -13.90 -1.45 -19.62
CA TYR A 519 -13.57 -2.68 -18.89
C TYR A 519 -13.85 -2.58 -17.39
N ARG A 520 -13.44 -1.47 -16.75
CA ARG A 520 -13.68 -1.20 -15.32
C ARG A 520 -15.16 -1.03 -14.95
N ILE A 521 -16.02 -0.71 -15.90
CA ILE A 521 -17.47 -0.61 -15.71
C ILE A 521 -18.13 -1.97 -15.97
N LEU A 522 -17.74 -2.66 -17.04
CA LEU A 522 -18.33 -3.93 -17.46
C LEU A 522 -18.09 -5.06 -16.44
N VAL A 523 -16.93 -5.09 -15.79
CA VAL A 523 -16.60 -6.15 -14.80
C VAL A 523 -17.53 -6.09 -13.57
N PRO A 524 -17.69 -4.95 -12.85
CA PRO A 524 -18.67 -4.84 -11.77
C PRO A 524 -20.12 -4.99 -12.23
N LEU A 525 -20.45 -4.51 -13.44
CA LEU A 525 -21.79 -4.63 -14.01
C LEU A 525 -22.17 -6.11 -14.21
N LYS A 526 -21.24 -6.95 -14.67
CA LYS A 526 -21.43 -8.40 -14.75
C LYS A 526 -21.73 -9.00 -13.36
N GLY A 527 -21.02 -8.57 -12.32
CA GLY A 527 -21.28 -8.99 -10.94
C GLY A 527 -22.68 -8.59 -10.45
N LEU A 528 -23.13 -7.38 -10.78
CA LEU A 528 -24.50 -6.92 -10.49
C LEU A 528 -25.53 -7.81 -11.18
N PHE A 529 -25.30 -8.16 -12.45
CA PHE A 529 -26.17 -9.10 -13.17
C PHE A 529 -26.17 -10.48 -12.55
N ASP A 530 -25.02 -11.03 -12.15
CA ASP A 530 -24.94 -12.34 -11.51
C ASP A 530 -25.73 -12.38 -10.18
N MET A 531 -25.70 -11.30 -9.39
CA MET A 531 -26.49 -11.14 -8.15
C MET A 531 -27.99 -10.92 -8.39
N ALA A 532 -28.33 -10.16 -9.44
CA ALA A 532 -29.72 -9.91 -9.81
C ALA A 532 -30.34 -11.12 -10.52
N SER A 533 -29.53 -11.98 -11.15
CA SER A 533 -29.98 -13.05 -12.04
C SER A 533 -30.94 -13.99 -11.35
N ASP A 534 -30.68 -14.39 -10.10
CA ASP A 534 -31.55 -15.34 -9.39
C ASP A 534 -32.94 -14.72 -9.10
N ARG A 535 -33.00 -13.49 -8.57
CA ARG A 535 -34.28 -12.79 -8.30
C ARG A 535 -35.01 -12.37 -9.58
N PHE A 536 -34.27 -12.01 -10.63
CA PHE A 536 -34.82 -11.48 -11.87
C PHE A 536 -35.28 -12.61 -12.81
N ALA A 537 -34.56 -13.74 -12.83
CA ALA A 537 -34.98 -14.98 -13.50
C ALA A 537 -36.29 -15.50 -12.93
N GLU A 538 -36.43 -15.54 -11.60
CA GLU A 538 -37.68 -15.93 -10.92
C GLU A 538 -38.84 -14.99 -11.24
N ARG A 539 -38.58 -13.67 -11.27
CA ARG A 539 -39.63 -12.65 -11.49
C ARG A 539 -40.14 -12.59 -12.93
N ILE A 540 -39.26 -12.89 -13.91
CA ILE A 540 -39.58 -12.84 -15.34
C ILE A 540 -39.88 -14.24 -15.91
N GLY A 541 -39.61 -15.31 -15.15
CA GLY A 541 -39.89 -16.69 -15.56
C GLY A 541 -38.94 -17.21 -16.64
N VAL A 542 -37.69 -16.74 -16.66
CA VAL A 542 -36.68 -17.10 -17.66
C VAL A 542 -35.53 -17.85 -17.00
N THR A 543 -34.92 -18.80 -17.68
CA THR A 543 -33.76 -19.52 -17.14
C THR A 543 -32.54 -18.61 -17.00
N ARG A 544 -31.76 -18.80 -15.92
CA ARG A 544 -30.49 -18.07 -15.66
C ARG A 544 -29.52 -18.11 -16.85
N THR A 545 -29.48 -19.25 -17.56
CA THR A 545 -28.64 -19.44 -18.74
C THR A 545 -29.05 -18.54 -19.91
N THR A 546 -30.34 -18.36 -20.14
CA THR A 546 -30.85 -17.47 -21.19
C THR A 546 -30.64 -16.00 -20.84
N LEU A 547 -30.82 -15.61 -19.58
CA LEU A 547 -30.51 -14.24 -19.12
C LEU A 547 -29.02 -13.92 -19.28
N GLY A 548 -28.14 -14.85 -18.88
CA GLY A 548 -26.69 -14.69 -19.06
C GLY A 548 -26.27 -14.57 -20.53
N ARG A 549 -26.96 -15.26 -21.45
CA ARG A 549 -26.74 -15.13 -22.89
C ARG A 549 -27.13 -13.75 -23.42
N ILE A 550 -28.30 -13.23 -23.04
CA ILE A 550 -28.74 -11.88 -23.42
C ILE A 550 -27.75 -10.80 -22.95
N VAL A 551 -27.28 -10.90 -21.70
CA VAL A 551 -26.28 -9.95 -21.15
C VAL A 551 -24.97 -10.05 -21.93
N THR A 552 -24.52 -11.26 -22.25
CA THR A 552 -23.29 -11.48 -23.03
C THR A 552 -23.40 -10.89 -24.43
N ASP A 553 -24.53 -11.09 -25.11
CA ASP A 553 -24.78 -10.53 -26.44
C ASP A 553 -24.84 -8.99 -26.42
N LEU A 554 -25.42 -8.39 -25.37
CA LEU A 554 -25.41 -6.94 -25.14
C LEU A 554 -23.99 -6.39 -24.92
N ILE A 555 -23.13 -7.13 -24.19
CA ILE A 555 -21.72 -6.77 -24.00
C ILE A 555 -20.99 -6.80 -25.35
N TYR A 556 -21.17 -7.84 -26.15
CA TYR A 556 -20.56 -7.94 -27.48
C TYR A 556 -21.04 -6.84 -28.42
N MET A 557 -22.33 -6.49 -28.40
CA MET A 557 -22.88 -5.34 -29.14
C MET A 557 -22.24 -4.02 -28.71
N THR A 558 -22.03 -3.84 -27.39
CA THR A 558 -21.39 -2.63 -26.85
C THR A 558 -19.93 -2.53 -27.31
N ILE A 559 -19.17 -3.62 -27.20
CA ILE A 559 -17.76 -3.67 -27.67
C ILE A 559 -17.70 -3.45 -29.19
N GLY A 560 -18.57 -4.11 -29.96
CA GLY A 560 -18.64 -3.95 -31.41
C GLY A 560 -18.96 -2.50 -31.81
N SER A 561 -19.84 -1.81 -31.07
CA SER A 561 -20.17 -0.40 -31.30
C SER A 561 -19.00 0.53 -30.99
N ILE A 562 -18.23 0.24 -29.93
CA ILE A 562 -17.00 0.99 -29.62
C ILE A 562 -15.98 0.80 -30.76
N LEU A 563 -15.76 -0.44 -31.20
CA LEU A 563 -14.86 -0.72 -32.32
C LEU A 563 -15.31 -0.03 -33.61
N TRP A 564 -16.62 -0.01 -33.89
CA TRP A 564 -17.20 0.69 -35.03
C TRP A 564 -16.88 2.19 -35.07
N VAL A 565 -16.91 2.85 -33.91
CA VAL A 565 -16.65 4.29 -33.81
C VAL A 565 -15.18 4.64 -34.02
N TYR A 566 -14.26 3.86 -33.44
CA TYR A 566 -12.84 4.22 -33.35
C TYR A 566 -11.96 3.55 -34.40
N LEU A 567 -12.13 2.24 -34.62
CA LEU A 567 -11.18 1.43 -35.40
C LEU A 567 -11.10 1.86 -36.88
N PRO A 568 -12.21 2.13 -37.59
CA PRO A 568 -12.15 2.59 -38.97
C PRO A 568 -11.55 3.99 -39.13
N ARG A 569 -11.75 4.89 -38.15
CA ARG A 569 -11.18 6.25 -38.18
C ARG A 569 -9.66 6.23 -38.01
N ILE A 570 -9.18 5.41 -37.07
CA ILE A 570 -7.75 5.16 -36.88
C ILE A 570 -7.15 4.53 -38.15
N ALA A 571 -7.82 3.52 -38.71
CA ALA A 571 -7.36 2.84 -39.92
C ALA A 571 -7.35 3.76 -41.16
N MET A 572 -8.30 4.68 -41.28
CA MET A 572 -8.34 5.64 -42.39
C MET A 572 -7.09 6.53 -42.42
N GLN A 573 -6.62 6.96 -41.25
CA GLN A 573 -5.45 7.83 -41.12
C GLN A 573 -4.11 7.07 -41.24
N LEU A 574 -4.05 5.80 -40.83
CA LEU A 574 -2.82 5.00 -40.83
C LEU A 574 -2.62 4.11 -42.07
N LEU A 575 -3.71 3.57 -42.61
CA LEU A 575 -3.70 2.49 -43.61
C LEU A 575 -4.48 2.87 -44.89
N GLY A 576 -5.10 4.05 -44.91
CA GLY A 576 -5.82 4.58 -46.05
C GLY A 576 -7.29 4.13 -46.14
N GLU A 577 -7.98 4.73 -47.11
CA GLU A 577 -9.44 4.67 -47.22
C GLU A 577 -9.99 3.26 -47.52
N TRP A 578 -9.32 2.51 -48.38
CA TRP A 578 -9.76 1.15 -48.75
C TRP A 578 -9.77 0.19 -47.57
N ILE A 579 -8.74 0.23 -46.73
CA ILE A 579 -8.63 -0.63 -45.54
C ILE A 579 -9.68 -0.22 -44.50
N SER A 580 -9.91 1.09 -44.30
CA SER A 580 -10.97 1.59 -43.43
C SER A 580 -12.36 1.09 -43.85
N ARG A 581 -12.68 1.13 -45.15
CA ARG A 581 -13.97 0.63 -45.70
C ARG A 581 -14.13 -0.88 -45.50
N LEU A 582 -13.06 -1.66 -45.64
CA LEU A 582 -13.08 -3.10 -45.34
C LEU A 582 -13.34 -3.38 -43.86
N ILE A 583 -12.75 -2.59 -42.95
CA ILE A 583 -12.98 -2.71 -41.51
C ILE A 583 -14.44 -2.35 -41.16
N TYR A 584 -15.00 -1.29 -41.76
CA TYR A 584 -16.43 -0.97 -41.63
C TYR A 584 -17.29 -2.16 -42.07
N LEU A 585 -17.03 -2.73 -43.24
CA LEU A 585 -17.81 -3.87 -43.73
C LEU A 585 -17.74 -5.08 -42.77
N GLY A 586 -16.54 -5.42 -42.28
CA GLY A 586 -16.34 -6.52 -41.34
C GLY A 586 -17.07 -6.30 -40.01
N LEU A 587 -16.97 -5.10 -39.43
CA LEU A 587 -17.67 -4.77 -38.19
C LEU A 587 -19.19 -4.71 -38.38
N ALA A 588 -19.69 -4.29 -39.55
CA ALA A 588 -21.11 -4.28 -39.87
C ALA A 588 -21.67 -5.69 -39.87
N VAL A 589 -20.98 -6.64 -40.51
CA VAL A 589 -21.37 -8.06 -40.52
C VAL A 589 -21.38 -8.63 -39.11
N LEU A 590 -20.35 -8.37 -38.30
CA LEU A 590 -20.28 -8.84 -36.91
C LEU A 590 -21.43 -8.28 -36.06
N LEU A 591 -21.70 -6.98 -36.16
CA LEU A 591 -22.79 -6.31 -35.45
C LEU A 591 -24.16 -6.83 -35.91
N MET A 592 -24.35 -7.11 -37.20
CA MET A 592 -25.58 -7.71 -37.72
C MET A 592 -25.80 -9.13 -37.20
N ILE A 593 -24.74 -9.96 -37.15
CA ILE A 593 -24.82 -11.33 -36.62
C ILE A 593 -25.18 -11.30 -35.13
N THR A 594 -24.48 -10.49 -34.34
CA THR A 594 -24.73 -10.37 -32.89
C THR A 594 -26.09 -9.77 -32.58
N ALA A 595 -26.55 -8.77 -33.36
CA ALA A 595 -27.90 -8.22 -33.25
C ALA A 595 -28.97 -9.25 -33.62
N TYR A 596 -28.76 -10.05 -34.66
CA TYR A 596 -29.67 -11.12 -35.06
C TYR A 596 -29.76 -12.21 -33.97
N ASP A 597 -28.63 -12.64 -33.41
CA ASP A 597 -28.61 -13.64 -32.33
C ASP A 597 -29.27 -13.12 -31.04
N LEU A 598 -29.04 -11.85 -30.69
CA LEU A 598 -29.73 -11.19 -29.59
C LEU A 598 -31.25 -11.13 -29.83
N MET A 599 -31.67 -10.66 -31.02
CA MET A 599 -33.09 -10.58 -31.38
C MET A 599 -33.76 -11.95 -31.41
N LYS A 600 -33.09 -12.98 -31.93
CA LYS A 600 -33.57 -14.36 -31.93
C LYS A 600 -33.72 -14.90 -30.52
N THR A 601 -32.79 -14.59 -29.63
CA THR A 601 -32.85 -14.99 -28.21
C THR A 601 -34.00 -14.27 -27.51
N LEU A 602 -34.10 -12.94 -27.65
CA LEU A 602 -35.19 -12.14 -27.10
C LEU A 602 -36.57 -12.60 -27.62
N TYR A 603 -36.70 -12.86 -28.92
CA TYR A 603 -37.95 -13.34 -29.52
C TYR A 603 -38.35 -14.72 -29.00
N ARG A 604 -37.40 -15.65 -28.84
CA ARG A 604 -37.69 -16.97 -28.24
C ARG A 604 -38.09 -16.89 -26.77
N THR A 605 -37.49 -15.95 -26.03
CA THR A 605 -37.72 -15.79 -24.59
C THR A 605 -39.00 -15.03 -24.28
N PHE A 606 -39.31 -14.00 -25.06
CA PHE A 606 -40.42 -13.08 -24.81
C PHE A 606 -41.54 -13.15 -25.87
N GLY A 607 -41.42 -14.00 -26.89
CA GLY A 607 -42.38 -14.14 -27.98
C GLY A 607 -43.79 -14.53 -27.51
N ASP A 608 -43.89 -15.40 -26.50
CA ASP A 608 -45.18 -15.77 -25.90
C ASP A 608 -45.78 -14.61 -25.10
N LEU A 609 -44.95 -13.80 -24.45
CA LEU A 609 -45.39 -12.62 -23.69
C LEU A 609 -45.92 -11.53 -24.64
N TYR A 610 -45.21 -11.33 -25.76
CA TYR A 610 -45.61 -10.43 -26.84
C TYR A 610 -46.91 -10.88 -27.50
N SER A 611 -47.06 -12.19 -27.77
CA SER A 611 -48.29 -12.78 -28.31
C SER A 611 -49.48 -12.58 -27.37
N ARG A 612 -49.30 -12.77 -26.06
CA ARG A 612 -50.34 -12.51 -25.04
C ARG A 612 -50.69 -11.03 -24.89
N LEU A 613 -49.70 -10.13 -24.99
CA LEU A 613 -49.92 -8.69 -24.98
C LEU A 613 -50.70 -8.23 -26.21
N ILE A 614 -50.37 -8.77 -27.38
CA ILE A 614 -51.13 -8.53 -28.61
C ILE A 614 -52.54 -9.09 -28.47
N GLU A 615 -52.75 -10.34 -28.05
CA GLU A 615 -54.11 -10.88 -27.84
C GLU A 615 -54.92 -10.06 -26.83
N GLY A 616 -54.28 -9.54 -25.77
CA GLY A 616 -54.91 -8.65 -24.80
C GLY A 616 -55.28 -7.28 -25.39
N LEU A 617 -54.43 -6.70 -26.25
CA LEU A 617 -54.71 -5.48 -27.00
C LEU A 617 -55.80 -5.70 -28.07
N THR A 618 -55.77 -6.82 -28.79
CA THR A 618 -56.78 -7.19 -29.79
C THR A 618 -58.13 -7.47 -29.13
N LYS A 619 -58.18 -8.05 -27.92
CA LYS A 619 -59.42 -8.15 -27.12
C LYS A 619 -59.94 -6.79 -26.65
N ARG A 620 -59.06 -5.85 -26.30
CA ARG A 620 -59.46 -4.49 -25.88
C ARG A 620 -59.91 -3.61 -27.03
N ILE A 621 -59.36 -3.81 -28.22
CA ILE A 621 -59.69 -3.04 -29.44
C ILE A 621 -60.86 -3.70 -30.19
N GLY A 622 -60.90 -5.03 -30.27
CA GLY A 622 -61.97 -5.81 -30.90
C GLY A 622 -63.23 -5.98 -30.04
N GLY A 623 -63.18 -5.62 -28.75
CA GLY A 623 -64.34 -5.56 -27.85
C GLY A 623 -65.10 -4.23 -27.89
N ALA A 624 -64.81 -3.36 -28.85
CA ALA A 624 -65.50 -2.08 -29.10
C ALA A 624 -66.31 -2.07 -30.40
N GLY A 625 -66.65 -3.25 -30.94
CA GLY A 625 -67.55 -3.44 -32.09
C GLY A 625 -68.80 -4.19 -31.70
#